data_AF-C5KH53-F1
#
_entry.id   AF-C5KH53-F1
#
_cell.length_a   1.000
_cell.length_b   1.000
_cell.length_c   1.000
_cell.angle_alpha   90.00
_cell.angle_beta   90.00
_cell.angle_gamma   90.00
#
_symmetry.space_group_name_H-M   'P 1'
#
loop_
_entity.id
_entity.type
_entity.pdbx_description
1 polymer ?
#
loop_
_entity_poly.entity_id
_entity_poly.type
_entity_poly.pdbx_seq_one_letter_code
_entity_poly.pdbx_strand_id
1 'polypeptide(L)'
;MDRPVEEHNSAEDAAGPLLVDKPADSAVAATGGDKSAPTKRRRRVLSGFDVYVSLTCTVLMLAITAWYYWKMVSMTDQMQKSSVFASVHTEYASSDILDAIQTIEDFVEEHSLDEEPYYVTFLRLKYSHDPRGRQLDHARRKMVSWFMKVRYFYDLGYLPVTDPSYVEKIPGKDRARFLSELVGPLDDAVRLSTGRTPRSVFEFFREMYSIPSENSVSHLTLDNLPPDLRNMSLTAIRQGVASARQRRLPTATPSIIGGHSDSSHGEEL
;
A
#
# COMPACT_ATOMS: atom_id res chain seq x y z
N MET A 1 31.01 30.33 -5.44
CA MET A 1 31.02 29.63 -6.74
C MET A 1 29.59 29.19 -6.99
N ASP A 2 28.81 30.11 -7.55
CA ASP A 2 27.39 29.96 -7.81
C ASP A 2 27.21 29.19 -9.12
N ARG A 3 26.46 28.08 -9.08
CA ARG A 3 25.95 27.41 -10.28
C ARG A 3 24.47 27.77 -10.46
N PRO A 4 24.05 28.16 -11.67
CA PRO A 4 22.66 28.51 -11.92
C PRO A 4 21.80 27.24 -11.94
N VAL A 5 20.57 27.40 -11.44
CA VAL A 5 19.49 26.41 -11.49
C VAL A 5 18.93 26.43 -12.92
N GLU A 6 19.13 25.34 -13.66
CA GLU A 6 18.44 25.11 -14.94
C GLU A 6 17.01 24.64 -14.67
N GLU A 7 16.07 25.57 -14.86
CA GLU A 7 14.63 25.36 -14.87
C GLU A 7 14.24 24.63 -16.17
N HIS A 8 14.20 23.30 -16.14
CA HIS A 8 13.69 22.51 -17.27
C HIS A 8 12.16 22.41 -17.19
N ASN A 9 11.50 23.43 -17.72
CA ASN A 9 10.08 23.39 -18.08
C ASN A 9 9.88 22.40 -19.23
N SER A 10 9.46 21.18 -18.92
CA SER A 10 8.88 20.25 -19.91
C SER A 10 7.37 20.26 -19.77
N ALA A 11 6.77 21.20 -20.50
CA ALA A 11 5.37 21.13 -20.90
C ALA A 11 5.26 20.08 -22.00
N GLU A 12 4.90 18.85 -21.65
CA GLU A 12 4.48 17.83 -22.62
C GLU A 12 2.95 17.78 -22.68
N ASP A 13 2.44 18.44 -23.70
CA ASP A 13 1.47 17.92 -24.66
C ASP A 13 0.23 17.20 -24.10
N ALA A 14 -0.80 18.03 -23.94
CA ALA A 14 -2.17 17.82 -24.36
C ALA A 14 -2.39 16.61 -25.30
N ALA A 15 -2.67 15.44 -24.72
CA ALA A 15 -3.33 14.35 -25.41
C ALA A 15 -4.80 14.73 -25.66
N GLY A 16 -5.07 15.20 -26.88
CA GLY A 16 -6.41 15.52 -27.35
C GLY A 16 -7.34 14.32 -27.31
N PRO A 17 -8.67 14.53 -27.16
CA PRO A 17 -9.65 13.46 -27.20
C PRO A 17 -9.68 12.85 -28.61
N LEU A 18 -9.40 11.56 -28.70
CA LEU A 18 -9.64 10.73 -29.88
C LEU A 18 -11.15 10.74 -30.17
N LEU A 19 -11.55 11.61 -31.09
CA LEU A 19 -12.83 11.60 -31.79
C LEU A 19 -12.97 10.24 -32.48
N VAL A 20 -13.80 9.38 -31.88
CA VAL A 20 -14.26 8.15 -32.52
C VAL A 20 -15.23 8.56 -33.63
N ASP A 21 -14.74 8.49 -34.87
CA ASP A 21 -15.57 8.63 -36.07
C ASP A 21 -16.69 7.60 -36.03
N LYS A 22 -17.91 8.13 -35.93
CA LYS A 22 -19.17 7.39 -36.07
C LYS A 22 -19.34 7.05 -37.55
N PRO A 23 -19.40 5.77 -37.96
CA PRO A 23 -19.66 5.44 -39.35
C PRO A 23 -21.07 5.91 -39.72
N ALA A 24 -21.11 6.71 -40.78
CA ALA A 24 -22.29 7.32 -41.35
C ALA A 24 -23.35 6.28 -41.75
N ASP A 25 -24.60 6.64 -41.45
CA ASP A 25 -25.80 6.02 -41.95
C ASP A 25 -25.80 5.99 -43.49
N SER A 26 -25.44 4.85 -44.09
CA SER A 26 -25.72 4.59 -45.50
C SER A 26 -27.14 4.02 -45.63
N ALA A 27 -28.09 4.94 -45.69
CA ALA A 27 -29.40 4.70 -46.27
C ALA A 27 -29.24 4.33 -47.76
N VAL A 28 -29.53 3.08 -48.12
CA VAL A 28 -29.71 2.67 -49.52
C VAL A 28 -31.04 1.96 -49.68
N ALA A 29 -31.96 2.77 -50.21
CA ALA A 29 -32.94 2.43 -51.25
C ALA A 29 -33.67 1.09 -51.15
N ALA A 30 -34.94 1.21 -50.75
CA ALA A 30 -36.02 0.39 -51.26
C ALA A 30 -35.99 0.32 -52.80
N THR A 31 -36.16 -0.88 -53.36
CA THR A 31 -37.04 -1.19 -54.50
C THR A 31 -36.84 -2.65 -54.90
N GLY A 32 -37.94 -3.36 -55.16
CA GLY A 32 -37.88 -4.67 -55.80
C GLY A 32 -38.90 -5.64 -55.21
N GLY A 33 -40.18 -5.41 -55.49
CA GLY A 33 -41.20 -6.42 -55.27
C GLY A 33 -40.89 -7.63 -56.14
N ASP A 34 -40.63 -8.78 -55.52
CA ASP A 34 -40.54 -10.04 -56.22
C ASP A 34 -41.64 -10.98 -55.74
N LYS A 35 -42.26 -11.63 -56.71
CA LYS A 35 -43.53 -12.33 -56.61
C LYS A 35 -43.32 -13.61 -55.81
N SER A 36 -44.07 -13.71 -54.72
CA SER A 36 -44.18 -14.85 -53.82
C SER A 36 -44.43 -16.17 -54.57
N ALA A 37 -43.36 -16.95 -54.79
CA ALA A 37 -43.46 -18.37 -55.12
C ALA A 37 -43.70 -19.16 -53.82
N PRO A 38 -44.61 -20.14 -53.79
CA PRO A 38 -44.85 -20.95 -52.61
C PRO A 38 -43.68 -21.91 -52.40
N THR A 39 -42.68 -21.50 -51.61
CA THR A 39 -41.57 -22.34 -51.20
C THR A 39 -42.13 -23.48 -50.34
N LYS A 40 -42.30 -24.66 -50.95
CA LYS A 40 -42.63 -25.92 -50.28
C LYS A 40 -41.67 -26.11 -49.09
N ARG A 41 -42.15 -25.81 -47.88
CA ARG A 41 -41.48 -26.11 -46.61
C ARG A 41 -41.34 -27.62 -46.49
N ARG A 42 -40.28 -28.19 -47.08
CA ARG A 42 -39.79 -29.53 -46.72
C ARG A 42 -39.35 -29.44 -45.27
N ARG A 43 -40.21 -29.91 -44.35
CA ARG A 43 -39.82 -30.21 -42.97
C ARG A 43 -38.73 -31.27 -43.06
N ARG A 44 -37.46 -30.86 -43.07
CA ARG A 44 -36.35 -31.78 -42.82
C ARG A 44 -36.53 -32.23 -41.37
N VAL A 45 -36.93 -33.47 -41.21
CA VAL A 45 -36.87 -34.14 -39.91
C VAL A 45 -35.39 -34.20 -39.58
N LEU A 46 -34.94 -33.37 -38.64
CA LEU A 46 -33.56 -33.42 -38.13
C LEU A 46 -33.33 -34.85 -37.64
N SER A 47 -32.27 -35.48 -38.13
CA SER A 47 -31.91 -36.80 -37.66
C SER A 47 -31.45 -36.67 -36.21
N GLY A 48 -31.69 -37.68 -35.37
CA GLY A 48 -31.23 -37.64 -33.97
C GLY A 48 -29.72 -37.39 -33.86
N PHE A 49 -28.95 -37.81 -34.85
CA PHE A 49 -27.52 -37.58 -34.96
C PHE A 49 -27.14 -36.10 -34.97
N ASP A 50 -27.86 -35.26 -35.72
CA ASP A 50 -27.60 -33.82 -35.82
C ASP A 50 -27.77 -33.11 -34.46
N VAL A 51 -28.71 -33.60 -33.64
CA VAL A 51 -28.95 -33.08 -32.29
C VAL A 51 -27.76 -33.40 -31.37
N TYR A 52 -27.23 -34.62 -31.39
CA TYR A 52 -26.07 -34.99 -30.58
C TYR A 52 -24.80 -34.22 -30.98
N VAL A 53 -24.57 -34.01 -32.28
CA VAL A 53 -23.43 -33.20 -32.76
C VAL A 53 -23.57 -31.75 -32.29
N SER A 54 -24.76 -31.17 -32.37
CA SER A 54 -24.98 -29.80 -31.89
C SER A 54 -24.77 -29.67 -30.37
N LEU A 55 -25.23 -30.65 -29.59
CA LEU A 55 -25.12 -30.64 -28.13
C LEU A 55 -23.67 -30.86 -27.66
N THR A 56 -22.94 -31.76 -28.31
CA THR A 56 -21.51 -31.96 -28.02
C THR A 56 -20.70 -30.72 -28.37
N CYS A 57 -21.02 -30.05 -29.49
CA CYS A 57 -20.39 -28.79 -29.87
C CYS A 57 -20.65 -27.67 -28.86
N THR A 58 -21.89 -27.51 -28.36
CA THR A 58 -22.20 -26.48 -27.35
C THR A 58 -21.53 -26.78 -26.01
N VAL A 59 -21.50 -28.04 -25.57
CA VAL A 59 -20.79 -28.44 -24.35
C VAL A 59 -19.29 -28.19 -24.48
N LEU A 60 -18.70 -28.52 -25.62
CA LEU A 60 -17.29 -28.25 -25.90
C LEU A 60 -16.98 -26.74 -25.88
N MET A 61 -17.82 -25.93 -26.54
CA MET A 61 -17.68 -24.47 -26.54
C MET A 61 -17.80 -23.88 -25.13
N LEU A 62 -18.71 -24.40 -24.30
CA LEU A 62 -18.84 -24.00 -22.91
C LEU A 62 -17.57 -24.36 -22.11
N ALA A 63 -17.03 -25.57 -22.29
CA ALA A 63 -15.79 -25.99 -21.64
C ALA A 63 -14.58 -25.13 -22.04
N ILE A 64 -14.44 -24.82 -23.32
CA ILE A 64 -13.38 -23.92 -23.84
C ILE A 64 -13.53 -22.52 -23.22
N THR A 65 -14.76 -22.00 -23.16
CA THR A 65 -15.04 -20.68 -22.58
C THR A 65 -14.72 -20.65 -21.09
N ALA A 66 -15.11 -21.69 -20.34
CA ALA A 66 -14.80 -21.81 -18.92
C ALA A 66 -13.28 -21.90 -18.67
N TRP A 67 -12.57 -22.67 -19.49
CA TRP A 67 -11.11 -22.77 -19.43
C TRP A 67 -10.42 -21.43 -19.74
N TYR A 68 -10.88 -20.72 -20.77
CA TYR A 68 -10.37 -19.39 -21.12
C TYR A 68 -10.61 -18.39 -19.99
N TYR A 69 -11.80 -18.39 -19.39
CA TYR A 69 -12.13 -17.52 -18.26
C TYR A 69 -11.22 -17.81 -17.05
N TRP A 70 -11.00 -19.07 -16.71
CA TRP A 70 -10.02 -19.43 -15.67
C TRP A 70 -8.64 -18.87 -16.02
N LYS A 71 -8.13 -19.15 -17.23
CA LYS A 71 -6.82 -18.67 -17.66
C LYS A 71 -6.70 -17.15 -17.58
N MET A 72 -7.72 -16.41 -17.99
CA MET A 72 -7.76 -14.96 -17.88
C MET A 72 -7.68 -14.50 -16.42
N VAL A 73 -8.50 -15.07 -15.52
CA VAL A 73 -8.47 -14.73 -14.10
C VAL A 73 -7.09 -15.01 -13.49
N SER A 74 -6.50 -16.17 -13.80
CA SER A 74 -5.16 -16.53 -13.35
C SER A 74 -4.08 -15.58 -13.89
N MET A 75 -4.20 -15.13 -15.13
CA MET A 75 -3.24 -14.20 -15.74
C MET A 75 -3.36 -12.81 -15.08
N THR A 76 -4.59 -12.34 -14.83
CA THR A 76 -4.83 -11.07 -14.14
C THR A 76 -4.27 -11.08 -12.73
N ASP A 77 -4.44 -12.18 -11.99
CA ASP A 77 -3.84 -12.36 -10.66
C ASP A 77 -2.30 -12.28 -10.72
N GLN A 78 -1.66 -12.97 -11.68
CA GLN A 78 -0.20 -12.89 -11.87
C GLN A 78 0.28 -11.48 -12.24
N MET A 79 -0.47 -10.75 -13.08
CA MET A 79 -0.15 -9.37 -13.44
C MET A 79 -0.23 -8.43 -12.23
N GLN A 80 -1.25 -8.58 -11.39
CA GLN A 80 -1.38 -7.79 -10.15
C GLN A 80 -0.20 -8.07 -9.21
N LYS A 81 0.16 -9.34 -9.01
CA LYS A 81 1.32 -9.74 -8.19
C LYS A 81 2.63 -9.17 -8.73
N SER A 82 2.84 -9.21 -10.05
CA SER A 82 4.02 -8.63 -10.69
C SER A 82 4.09 -7.11 -10.53
N SER A 83 2.95 -6.43 -10.63
CA SER A 83 2.88 -4.97 -10.42
C SER A 83 3.20 -4.59 -8.98
N VAL A 84 2.65 -5.32 -8.00
CA VAL A 84 2.93 -5.12 -6.58
C VAL A 84 4.41 -5.37 -6.29
N PHE A 85 4.97 -6.46 -6.82
CA PHE A 85 6.39 -6.80 -6.71
C PHE A 85 7.28 -5.66 -7.22
N ALA A 86 7.00 -5.18 -8.44
CA ALA A 86 7.74 -4.08 -9.04
C ALA A 86 7.62 -2.80 -8.20
N SER A 87 6.43 -2.48 -7.68
CA SER A 87 6.21 -1.31 -6.84
C SER A 87 7.05 -1.37 -5.56
N VAL A 88 7.02 -2.49 -4.84
CA VAL A 88 7.79 -2.66 -3.59
C VAL A 88 9.29 -2.62 -3.84
N HIS A 89 9.74 -3.26 -4.92
CA HIS A 89 11.15 -3.30 -5.29
C HIS A 89 11.67 -1.90 -5.68
N THR A 90 10.94 -1.18 -6.52
CA THR A 90 11.31 0.19 -6.93
C THR A 90 11.29 1.15 -5.76
N GLU A 91 10.32 1.03 -4.84
CA GLU A 91 10.28 1.84 -3.63
C GLU A 91 11.47 1.55 -2.71
N TYR A 92 11.85 0.28 -2.54
CA TYR A 92 13.04 -0.09 -1.76
C TYR A 92 14.33 0.47 -2.37
N ALA A 93 14.42 0.46 -3.70
CA ALA A 93 15.55 1.01 -4.45
C ALA A 93 15.49 2.54 -4.61
N SER A 94 14.50 3.21 -4.03
CA SER A 94 14.41 4.67 -4.11
C SER A 94 15.51 5.34 -3.29
N SER A 95 16.01 6.49 -3.77
CA SER A 95 16.99 7.30 -3.04
C SER A 95 16.52 7.61 -1.62
N ASP A 96 15.23 7.90 -1.46
CA ASP A 96 14.60 8.21 -0.19
C ASP A 96 14.71 7.12 0.88
N ILE A 97 14.67 5.85 0.48
CA ILE A 97 14.84 4.69 1.37
C ILE A 97 16.32 4.43 1.62
N LEU A 98 17.16 4.53 0.60
CA LEU A 98 18.61 4.36 0.74
C LEU A 98 19.22 5.42 1.67
N ASP A 99 18.83 6.69 1.52
CA ASP A 99 19.25 7.79 2.39
C ASP A 99 18.77 7.57 3.84
N ALA A 100 17.57 6.99 4.02
CA ALA A 100 17.05 6.65 5.33
C ALA A 100 17.84 5.50 5.98
N ILE A 101 18.21 4.47 5.21
CA ILE A 101 19.07 3.37 5.69
C ILE A 101 20.43 3.95 6.09
N GLN A 102 21.07 4.70 5.21
CA GLN A 102 22.37 5.31 5.46
C GLN A 102 22.36 6.23 6.69
N THR A 103 21.34 7.09 6.83
CA THR A 103 21.20 7.96 8.02
C THR A 103 21.16 7.16 9.32
N ILE A 104 20.54 5.98 9.30
CA ILE A 104 20.46 5.11 10.49
C ILE A 104 21.78 4.35 10.69
N GLU A 105 22.39 3.84 9.62
CA GLU A 105 23.71 3.19 9.67
C GLU A 105 24.78 4.12 10.23
N ASP A 106 24.91 5.33 9.69
CA ASP A 106 25.87 6.34 10.15
C ASP A 106 25.68 6.64 11.65
N PHE A 107 24.42 6.72 12.10
CA PHE A 107 24.11 6.94 13.50
C PHE A 107 24.51 5.75 14.39
N VAL A 108 24.24 4.52 13.94
CA VAL A 108 24.59 3.30 14.67
C VAL A 108 26.11 3.12 14.73
N GLU A 109 26.81 3.39 13.64
CA GLU A 109 28.27 3.32 13.59
C GLU A 109 28.91 4.31 14.57
N GLU A 110 28.45 5.57 14.57
CA GLU A 110 28.95 6.61 15.47
C GLU A 110 28.79 6.25 16.96
N HIS A 111 27.71 5.54 17.32
CA HIS A 111 27.40 5.17 18.70
C HIS A 111 27.65 3.68 18.99
N SER A 112 28.36 2.97 18.12
CA SER A 112 28.62 1.52 18.27
C SER A 112 29.64 1.21 19.37
N LEU A 113 30.51 2.17 19.69
CA LEU A 113 31.56 2.06 20.70
C LEU A 113 31.18 2.69 22.04
N ASP A 114 30.01 3.32 22.11
CA ASP A 114 29.54 3.95 23.33
C ASP A 114 29.14 2.88 24.37
N GLU A 115 29.33 3.19 25.65
CA GLU A 115 28.85 2.35 26.74
C GLU A 115 27.31 2.25 26.76
N GLU A 116 26.64 3.29 26.25
CA GLU A 116 25.19 3.38 26.20
C GLU A 116 24.65 2.85 24.85
N PRO A 117 23.64 1.98 24.84
CA PRO A 117 23.09 1.47 23.59
C PRO A 117 22.51 2.59 22.72
N TYR A 118 22.81 2.55 21.41
CA TYR A 118 22.44 3.61 20.46
C TYR A 118 20.94 4.00 20.46
N TYR A 119 20.02 3.06 20.74
CA TYR A 119 18.59 3.35 20.79
C TYR A 119 18.20 4.27 21.96
N VAL A 120 18.99 4.26 23.04
CA VAL A 120 18.82 5.13 24.20
C VAL A 120 19.23 6.56 23.85
N THR A 121 20.38 6.70 23.18
CA THR A 121 20.86 7.98 22.66
C THR A 121 19.87 8.58 21.67
N PHE A 122 19.30 7.76 20.77
CA PHE A 122 18.22 8.19 19.88
C PHE A 122 17.01 8.75 20.64
N LEU A 123 16.55 8.08 21.70
CA LEU A 123 15.44 8.59 22.51
C LEU A 123 15.78 9.94 23.15
N ARG A 124 17.00 10.13 23.66
CA ARG A 124 17.43 11.43 24.21
C ARG A 124 17.36 12.52 23.15
N LEU A 125 17.95 12.30 21.97
CA LEU A 125 17.89 13.25 20.85
C LEU A 125 16.46 13.56 20.42
N LYS A 126 15.59 12.55 20.42
CA LYS A 126 14.18 12.71 20.07
C LYS A 126 13.43 13.57 21.09
N TYR A 127 13.62 13.33 22.38
CA TYR A 127 12.92 14.08 23.44
C TYR A 127 13.50 15.47 23.69
N SER A 128 14.80 15.67 23.43
CA SER A 128 15.42 17.00 23.45
C SER A 128 15.04 17.87 22.25
N HIS A 129 14.26 17.32 21.29
CA HIS A 129 13.87 17.99 20.05
C HIS A 129 15.07 18.36 19.17
N ASP A 130 16.16 17.61 19.29
CA ASP A 130 17.36 17.83 18.50
C ASP A 130 17.06 17.65 17.00
N PRO A 131 17.57 18.52 16.10
CA PRO A 131 17.40 18.38 14.66
C PRO A 131 17.81 17.00 14.13
N ARG A 132 18.92 16.43 14.63
CA ARG A 132 19.40 15.10 14.26
C ARG A 132 18.44 14.01 14.73
N GLY A 133 17.91 14.14 15.95
CA GLY A 133 16.88 13.24 16.47
C GLY A 133 15.61 13.22 15.60
N ARG A 134 15.20 14.39 15.07
CA ARG A 134 14.07 14.49 14.14
C ARG A 134 14.35 13.85 12.80
N GLN A 135 15.53 14.07 12.23
CA GLN A 135 15.96 13.44 10.98
C GLN A 135 15.98 11.91 11.11
N LEU A 136 16.54 11.40 12.21
CA LEU A 136 16.60 9.97 12.49
C LEU A 136 15.21 9.37 12.72
N ASP A 137 14.31 10.06 13.45
CA ASP A 137 12.93 9.59 13.60
C ASP A 137 12.18 9.56 12.26
N HIS A 138 12.47 10.49 11.35
CA HIS A 138 11.90 10.49 10.00
C HIS A 138 12.42 9.31 9.17
N ALA A 139 13.74 9.07 9.16
CA ALA A 139 14.35 7.92 8.50
C ALA A 139 13.77 6.60 9.03
N ARG A 140 13.70 6.44 10.35
CA ARG A 140 13.07 5.29 11.01
C ARG A 140 11.63 5.08 10.56
N ARG A 141 10.81 6.15 10.54
CA ARG A 141 9.40 6.06 10.11
C ARG A 141 9.26 5.63 8.65
N LYS A 142 10.12 6.12 7.76
CA LYS A 142 10.15 5.69 6.35
C LYS A 142 10.38 4.18 6.25
N MET A 143 11.39 3.68 6.97
CA MET A 143 11.69 2.24 7.00
C MET A 143 10.54 1.40 7.57
N VAL A 144 9.99 1.80 8.72
CA VAL A 144 8.84 1.11 9.32
C VAL A 144 7.63 1.11 8.38
N SER A 145 7.36 2.24 7.71
CA SER A 145 6.27 2.36 6.74
C SER A 145 6.44 1.40 5.57
N TRP A 146 7.64 1.31 5.02
CA TRP A 146 7.95 0.37 3.95
C TRP A 146 7.71 -1.08 4.39
N PHE A 147 8.22 -1.49 5.55
CA PHE A 147 7.98 -2.83 6.10
C PHE A 147 6.49 -3.12 6.36
N MET A 148 5.74 -2.13 6.84
CA MET A 148 4.29 -2.25 7.05
C MET A 148 3.57 -2.46 5.73
N LYS A 149 3.98 -1.77 4.67
CA LYS A 149 3.45 -1.95 3.32
C LYS A 149 3.75 -3.36 2.79
N VAL A 150 4.97 -3.86 2.98
CA VAL A 150 5.32 -5.23 2.59
C VAL A 150 4.47 -6.25 3.35
N ARG A 151 4.34 -6.10 4.67
CA ARG A 151 3.47 -6.96 5.48
C ARG A 151 2.02 -6.94 4.99
N TYR A 152 1.50 -5.76 4.64
CA TYR A 152 0.15 -5.64 4.11
C TYR A 152 -0.06 -6.46 2.83
N PHE A 153 0.93 -6.52 1.95
CA PHE A 153 0.85 -7.37 0.75
C PHE A 153 0.93 -8.87 1.03
N TYR A 154 1.63 -9.28 2.09
CA TYR A 154 1.58 -10.66 2.58
C TYR A 154 0.20 -10.99 3.15
N ASP A 155 -0.34 -10.11 4.01
CA ASP A 155 -1.64 -10.29 4.65
C ASP A 155 -2.79 -10.36 3.63
N LEU A 156 -2.69 -9.63 2.50
CA LEU A 156 -3.66 -9.66 1.41
C LEU A 156 -3.47 -10.81 0.41
N GLY A 157 -2.42 -11.63 0.53
CA GLY A 157 -2.15 -12.75 -0.38
C GLY A 157 -1.60 -12.34 -1.76
N TYR A 158 -1.21 -11.07 -1.95
CA TYR A 158 -0.48 -10.63 -3.14
C TYR A 158 0.96 -11.18 -3.15
N LEU A 159 1.53 -11.40 -1.97
CA LEU A 159 2.80 -12.08 -1.79
C LEU A 159 2.52 -13.41 -1.06
N PRO A 160 2.28 -14.50 -1.78
CA PRO A 160 1.95 -15.77 -1.14
C PRO A 160 3.16 -16.30 -0.36
N VAL A 161 2.99 -16.49 0.95
CA VAL A 161 4.00 -17.10 1.84
C VAL A 161 4.36 -18.53 1.39
N THR A 162 3.45 -19.19 0.66
CA THR A 162 3.65 -20.54 0.11
C THR A 162 4.60 -20.60 -1.08
N ASP A 163 4.90 -19.47 -1.73
CA ASP A 163 5.81 -19.43 -2.87
C ASP A 163 7.19 -18.92 -2.42
N PRO A 164 8.21 -19.80 -2.36
CA PRO A 164 9.57 -19.43 -1.95
C PRO A 164 10.15 -18.29 -2.78
N SER A 165 9.73 -18.17 -4.05
CA SER A 165 10.25 -17.18 -4.99
C SER A 165 10.03 -15.74 -4.52
N TYR A 166 8.93 -15.49 -3.80
CA TYR A 166 8.60 -14.15 -3.28
C TYR A 166 9.21 -13.93 -1.90
N VAL A 167 9.13 -14.93 -1.03
CA VAL A 167 9.67 -14.89 0.33
C VAL A 167 11.18 -14.64 0.31
N GLU A 168 11.92 -15.29 -0.58
CA GLU A 168 13.37 -15.07 -0.68
C GLU A 168 13.75 -13.68 -1.24
N LYS A 169 12.84 -13.04 -1.99
CA LYS A 169 13.13 -11.78 -2.71
C LYS A 169 12.65 -10.52 -2.00
N ILE A 170 11.53 -10.57 -1.27
CA ILE A 170 10.89 -9.38 -0.67
C ILE A 170 10.51 -9.60 0.80
N PRO A 171 11.10 -8.85 1.74
CA PRO A 171 12.42 -8.20 1.62
C PRO A 171 13.56 -9.19 1.29
N GLY A 172 13.34 -10.49 1.53
CA GLY A 172 14.38 -11.51 1.59
C GLY A 172 14.95 -11.65 2.99
N LYS A 173 15.41 -12.85 3.34
CA LYS A 173 15.85 -13.19 4.71
C LYS A 173 16.99 -12.30 5.20
N ASP A 174 18.01 -12.08 4.36
CA ASP A 174 19.19 -11.31 4.76
C ASP A 174 18.87 -9.83 4.95
N ARG A 175 18.06 -9.25 4.04
CA ARG A 175 17.62 -7.85 4.17
C ARG A 175 16.68 -7.67 5.35
N ALA A 176 15.78 -8.63 5.59
CA ALA A 176 14.92 -8.62 6.77
C ALA A 176 15.74 -8.66 8.05
N ARG A 177 16.76 -9.54 8.13
CA ARG A 177 17.66 -9.64 9.28
C ARG A 177 18.38 -8.31 9.51
N PHE A 178 19.11 -7.85 8.50
CA PHE A 178 19.89 -6.61 8.56
C PHE A 178 19.03 -5.42 9.03
N LEU A 179 17.90 -5.18 8.37
CA LEU A 179 17.04 -4.04 8.70
C LEU A 179 16.29 -4.22 10.03
N SER A 180 15.99 -5.45 10.44
CA SER A 180 15.38 -5.71 11.75
C SER A 180 16.37 -5.51 12.90
N GLU A 181 17.67 -5.71 12.66
CA GLU A 181 18.74 -5.43 13.62
C GLU A 181 19.05 -3.93 13.67
N LEU A 182 19.01 -3.26 12.53
CA LEU A 182 19.28 -1.83 12.40
C LEU A 182 18.13 -0.95 12.92
N VAL A 183 16.91 -1.19 12.44
CA VAL A 183 15.74 -0.31 12.69
C VAL A 183 14.87 -0.82 13.84
N GLY A 184 14.86 -2.13 14.08
CA GLY A 184 14.00 -2.77 15.10
C GLY A 184 14.18 -2.15 16.49
N PRO A 185 15.41 -2.07 17.03
CA PRO A 185 15.67 -1.46 18.34
C PRO A 185 15.16 -0.02 18.48
N LEU A 186 15.27 0.79 17.42
CA LEU A 186 14.76 2.17 17.42
C LEU A 186 13.23 2.23 17.45
N ASP A 187 12.56 1.32 16.74
CA ASP A 187 11.09 1.25 16.76
C ASP A 187 10.55 0.73 18.09
N ASP A 188 11.16 -0.33 18.61
CA ASP A 188 10.79 -0.93 19.90
C ASP A 188 10.95 0.10 21.03
N ALA A 189 12.06 0.84 21.06
CA ALA A 189 12.32 1.90 22.05
C ALA A 189 11.24 3.01 22.03
N VAL A 190 10.83 3.47 20.84
CA VAL A 190 9.78 4.49 20.69
C VAL A 190 8.40 3.96 21.05
N ARG A 191 8.10 2.71 20.73
CA ARG A 191 6.81 2.10 21.06
C ARG A 191 6.68 1.89 22.55
N LEU A 192 7.74 1.42 23.20
CA LEU A 192 7.81 1.36 24.66
C LEU A 192 7.64 2.74 25.30
N SER A 193 8.35 3.75 24.79
CA SER A 193 8.31 5.11 25.34
C SER A 193 6.96 5.83 25.13
N THR A 194 6.15 5.35 24.18
CA THR A 194 4.80 5.86 23.90
C THR A 194 3.68 4.97 24.46
N GLY A 195 4.02 3.91 25.19
CA GLY A 195 3.05 2.97 25.77
C GLY A 195 2.28 2.16 24.73
N ARG A 196 2.80 2.05 23.50
CA ARG A 196 2.24 1.18 22.47
C ARG A 196 2.66 -0.27 22.73
N THR A 197 1.90 -1.23 22.22
CA THR A 197 2.28 -2.64 22.28
C THR A 197 3.67 -2.83 21.68
N PRO A 198 4.52 -3.71 22.22
CA PRO A 198 5.88 -3.91 21.71
C PRO A 198 5.93 -4.70 20.40
N ARG A 199 4.79 -5.21 19.89
CA ARG A 199 4.74 -6.14 18.76
C ARG A 199 5.07 -5.48 17.42
N SER A 200 6.34 -5.35 17.06
CA SER A 200 6.79 -4.52 15.94
C SER A 200 6.53 -5.19 14.61
N VAL A 201 6.53 -4.40 13.53
CA VAL A 201 6.44 -4.96 12.18
C VAL A 201 7.58 -5.95 11.92
N PHE A 202 8.72 -5.74 12.57
CA PHE A 202 9.90 -6.61 12.48
C PHE A 202 9.69 -7.97 13.15
N GLU A 203 8.87 -8.08 14.20
CA GLU A 203 8.54 -9.37 14.82
C GLU A 203 7.89 -10.33 13.82
N PHE A 204 7.00 -9.82 12.97
CA PHE A 204 6.38 -10.59 11.89
C PHE A 204 7.43 -11.15 10.92
N PHE A 205 8.41 -10.34 10.51
CA PHE A 205 9.47 -10.80 9.61
C PHE A 205 10.45 -11.74 10.31
N ARG A 206 10.74 -11.53 11.60
CA ARG A 206 11.57 -12.46 12.38
C ARG A 206 10.91 -13.83 12.49
N GLU A 207 9.61 -13.87 12.76
CA GLU A 207 8.82 -15.11 12.78
C GLU A 207 8.81 -15.77 11.39
N MET A 208 8.50 -15.01 10.34
CA MET A 208 8.44 -15.49 8.96
C MET A 208 9.75 -16.13 8.50
N TYR A 209 10.89 -15.51 8.80
CA TYR A 209 12.21 -15.95 8.34
C TYR A 209 12.98 -16.78 9.37
N SER A 210 12.38 -17.05 10.54
CA SER A 210 13.06 -17.68 11.69
C SER A 210 14.39 -16.98 12.05
N ILE A 211 14.37 -15.65 12.11
CA ILE A 211 15.54 -14.85 12.48
C ILE A 211 15.63 -14.82 14.01
N PRO A 212 16.79 -15.18 14.61
CA PRO A 212 16.99 -15.12 16.05
C PRO A 212 16.69 -13.73 16.60
N SER A 213 16.03 -13.67 17.76
CA SER A 213 15.69 -12.41 18.44
C SER A 213 16.81 -11.89 19.34
N GLU A 214 18.07 -12.33 19.15
CA GLU A 214 19.19 -12.03 20.06
C GLU A 214 19.41 -10.52 20.23
N ASN A 215 19.25 -9.74 19.16
CA ASN A 215 19.34 -8.28 19.17
C ASN A 215 17.98 -7.59 19.33
N SER A 216 16.92 -8.36 19.53
CA SER A 216 15.60 -7.79 19.75
C SER A 216 15.56 -7.17 21.14
N VAL A 217 15.16 -5.92 21.18
CA VAL A 217 14.95 -5.12 22.38
C VAL A 217 13.71 -5.62 23.17
N SER A 218 13.28 -6.86 22.94
CA SER A 218 12.17 -7.54 23.63
C SER A 218 12.39 -7.64 25.15
N HIS A 219 13.62 -7.49 25.62
CA HIS A 219 13.95 -7.39 27.05
C HIS A 219 13.91 -5.96 27.61
N LEU A 220 13.74 -4.93 26.77
CA LEU A 220 13.50 -3.57 27.28
C LEU A 220 12.09 -3.52 27.87
N THR A 221 12.06 -3.46 29.19
CA THR A 221 10.91 -2.99 29.93
C THR A 221 11.09 -1.49 30.17
N LEU A 222 9.98 -0.81 30.48
CA LEU A 222 10.00 0.61 30.84
C LEU A 222 10.91 0.87 32.05
N ASP A 223 11.11 -0.15 32.89
CA ASP A 223 11.95 -0.11 34.09
C ASP A 223 13.44 -0.10 33.78
N ASN A 224 13.84 -0.65 32.62
CA ASN A 224 15.23 -0.72 32.17
C ASN A 224 15.69 0.55 31.43
N LEU A 225 14.80 1.51 31.19
CA LEU A 225 15.17 2.80 30.61
C LEU A 225 15.86 3.68 31.66
N PRO A 226 16.88 4.48 31.26
CA PRO A 226 17.46 5.50 32.11
C PRO A 226 16.39 6.38 32.78
N PRO A 227 16.57 6.79 34.05
CA PRO A 227 15.54 7.47 34.82
C PRO A 227 15.02 8.76 34.17
N ASP A 228 15.90 9.50 33.50
CA ASP A 228 15.59 10.70 32.71
C ASP A 228 14.61 10.36 31.57
N LEU A 229 14.92 9.34 30.78
CA LEU A 229 14.08 8.90 29.66
C LEU A 229 12.75 8.32 30.13
N ARG A 230 12.76 7.56 31.23
CA ARG A 230 11.53 7.01 31.82
C ARG A 230 10.58 8.12 32.26
N ASN A 231 11.09 9.20 32.83
CA ASN A 231 10.26 10.34 33.23
C ASN A 231 9.69 11.09 32.00
N MET A 232 10.50 11.23 30.95
CA MET A 232 10.06 11.82 29.68
C MET A 232 8.99 10.95 28.99
N SER A 233 9.17 9.64 28.95
CA SER A 233 8.19 8.71 28.37
C SER A 233 6.88 8.71 29.15
N LEU A 234 6.92 8.69 30.48
CA LEU A 234 5.71 8.79 31.31
C LEU A 234 4.95 10.10 31.07
N THR A 235 5.68 11.20 30.87
CA THR A 235 5.08 12.49 30.52
C THR A 235 4.43 12.45 29.14
N ALA A 236 5.11 11.89 28.14
CA ALA A 236 4.58 11.74 26.79
C ALA A 236 3.33 10.83 26.75
N ILE A 237 3.33 9.72 27.49
CA ILE A 237 2.18 8.81 27.61
C ILE A 237 1.00 9.55 28.23
N ARG A 238 1.21 10.29 29.34
CA ARG A 238 0.15 11.06 30.00
C ARG A 238 -0.46 12.11 29.07
N GLN A 239 0.38 12.83 28.33
CA GLN A 239 -0.09 13.80 27.33
C GLN A 239 -0.88 13.12 26.20
N GLY A 240 -0.38 12.00 25.67
CA GLY A 240 -1.07 11.23 24.63
C GLY A 240 -2.44 10.73 25.07
N VAL A 241 -2.55 10.22 26.31
CA VAL A 241 -3.83 9.79 26.90
C VAL A 241 -4.78 10.96 27.10
N ALA A 242 -4.28 12.12 27.56
CA ALA A 242 -5.08 13.32 27.72
C ALA A 242 -5.65 13.83 26.38
N SER A 243 -4.82 13.89 25.33
CA SER A 243 -5.26 14.29 23.99
C SER A 243 -6.23 13.29 23.36
N ALA A 244 -6.01 11.99 23.54
CA ALA A 244 -6.93 10.96 23.05
C ALA A 244 -8.30 11.04 23.74
N ARG A 245 -8.31 11.34 25.05
CA ARG A 245 -9.56 11.56 25.80
C ARG A 245 -10.31 12.79 25.30
N GLN A 246 -9.61 13.87 24.96
CA GLN A 246 -10.23 15.08 24.38
C GLN A 246 -10.92 14.79 23.03
N ARG A 247 -10.32 13.95 22.18
CA ARG A 247 -10.92 13.57 20.88
C ARG A 247 -12.14 12.66 21.00
N ARG A 248 -12.29 11.95 22.13
CA ARG A 248 -13.44 11.05 22.38
C ARG A 248 -14.60 11.74 23.09
N LEU A 249 -14.44 12.98 23.56
CA LEU A 249 -15.58 13.76 23.99
C LEU A 249 -16.47 13.96 22.76
N PRO A 250 -17.75 13.57 22.81
CA PRO A 250 -18.67 13.79 21.70
C PRO A 250 -18.63 15.29 21.41
N THR A 251 -18.13 15.65 20.22
CA THR A 251 -18.27 17.01 19.72
C THR A 251 -19.74 17.30 19.80
N ALA A 252 -20.16 18.17 20.74
CA ALA A 252 -21.55 18.51 20.93
C ALA A 252 -22.09 18.86 19.54
N THR A 253 -22.95 18.00 19.00
CA THR A 253 -23.49 18.15 17.66
C THR A 253 -24.05 19.56 17.62
N PRO A 254 -23.52 20.49 16.79
CA PRO A 254 -24.06 21.82 16.74
C PRO A 254 -25.53 21.65 16.38
N SER A 255 -26.41 22.02 17.32
CA SER A 255 -27.84 21.95 17.13
C SER A 255 -28.15 22.89 15.98
N ILE A 256 -28.36 22.33 14.79
CA ILE A 256 -28.84 23.06 13.61
C ILE A 256 -30.30 23.41 13.90
N ILE A 257 -30.51 24.41 14.75
CA ILE A 257 -31.79 25.08 14.89
C ILE A 257 -31.88 26.00 13.68
N GLY A 258 -32.70 25.59 12.72
CA GLY A 258 -32.96 26.31 11.48
C GLY A 258 -33.46 27.71 11.77
N GLY A 259 -32.66 28.70 11.39
CA GLY A 259 -33.11 30.07 11.15
C GLY A 259 -33.49 30.20 9.67
N HIS A 260 -34.73 29.86 9.34
CA HIS A 260 -35.35 30.27 8.09
C HIS A 260 -35.48 31.79 8.14
N SER A 261 -34.60 32.51 7.44
CA SER A 261 -34.69 33.96 7.31
C SER A 261 -35.33 34.26 5.96
N ASP A 262 -36.56 34.77 6.02
CA ASP A 262 -37.30 35.35 4.92
C ASP A 262 -36.45 36.35 4.13
N SER A 263 -36.36 36.15 2.82
CA SER A 263 -35.93 37.19 1.89
C SER A 263 -37.17 37.97 1.42
N SER A 264 -37.45 39.11 2.07
CA SER A 264 -38.35 40.12 1.53
C SER A 264 -37.62 41.45 1.31
N HIS A 265 -37.85 41.99 0.11
CA HIS A 265 -37.90 43.41 -0.29
C HIS A 265 -36.68 44.34 -0.37
N GLY A 266 -36.76 45.16 -1.44
CA GLY A 266 -36.08 46.43 -1.74
C GLY A 266 -35.15 46.29 -2.94
N GLU A 267 -35.47 46.61 -4.19
CA GLU A 267 -36.12 47.80 -4.79
C GLU A 267 -35.46 49.15 -4.44
N GLU A 268 -35.19 49.95 -5.49
CA GLU A 268 -34.57 51.29 -5.57
C GLU A 268 -33.04 51.35 -5.39
N LEU A 269 -32.21 51.97 -6.25
CA LEU A 269 -32.37 52.86 -7.41
C LEU A 269 -31.11 52.73 -8.31
#